data_AF-A0A1B7WXA6-F1
#
_entry.id   AF-A0A1B7WXA6-F1
#
_cell.length_a   1.000
_cell.length_b   1.000
_cell.length_c   1.000
_cell.angle_alpha   90.00
_cell.angle_beta   90.00
_cell.angle_gamma   90.00
#
_symmetry.space_group_name_H-M   'P 1'
#
loop_
_entity.id
_entity.type
_entity.pdbx_description
1 polymer ?
#
loop_
_entity_poly.entity_id
_entity_poly.type
_entity_poly.pdbx_seq_one_letter_code
_entity_poly.pdbx_strand_id
1 'polypeptide(L)'
;MTLKELEQQLLALKPNEKVQIIQLLAQSLGSNWQGIEKTPRVCGGEACIANTRIPVWVLVEARQLGYSDVDLLTSYPTISATDLAHAWVYAEAHADEIELVIERNEAA
;
A
#
# COMPACT_ATOMS: atom_id res chain seq x y z
N MET A 1 22.63 -13.91 -9.44
CA MET A 1 22.96 -12.47 -9.54
C MET A 1 22.74 -11.87 -8.18
N THR A 2 23.72 -11.16 -7.64
CA THR A 2 23.63 -10.49 -6.33
C THR A 2 23.09 -9.08 -6.49
N LEU A 3 22.47 -8.53 -5.44
CA LEU A 3 21.91 -7.16 -5.45
C LEU A 3 22.96 -6.11 -5.85
N LYS A 4 24.21 -6.34 -5.42
CA LYS A 4 25.36 -5.47 -5.67
C LYS A 4 25.79 -5.47 -7.14
N GLU A 5 25.68 -6.61 -7.81
CA GLU A 5 25.93 -6.71 -9.26
C GLU A 5 24.82 -6.01 -10.06
N LEU A 6 23.57 -6.10 -9.59
CA LEU A 6 22.42 -5.44 -10.22
C LEU A 6 22.52 -3.90 -10.11
N GLU A 7 22.94 -3.39 -8.96
CA GLU A 7 23.14 -1.95 -8.74
C GLU A 7 24.14 -1.34 -9.73
N GLN A 8 25.28 -2.00 -9.94
CA GLN A 8 26.30 -1.55 -10.90
C GLN A 8 25.77 -1.52 -12.34
N GLN A 9 24.96 -2.52 -12.71
CA GLN A 9 24.31 -2.54 -14.02
C GLN A 9 23.28 -1.43 -14.17
N LEU A 10 22.46 -1.16 -13.14
CA LEU A 10 21.49 -0.06 -13.16
C LEU A 10 22.17 1.31 -13.27
N LEU A 11 23.30 1.51 -12.59
CA LEU A 11 24.05 2.76 -12.64
C LEU A 11 24.65 3.02 -14.04
N ALA A 12 25.05 1.96 -14.75
CA ALA A 12 25.64 2.03 -16.09
C ALA A 12 24.64 2.32 -17.22
N LEU A 13 23.33 2.26 -16.96
CA LEU A 13 22.29 2.51 -17.96
C LEU A 13 22.16 3.98 -18.35
N LYS A 14 21.69 4.20 -19.58
CA LYS A 14 21.34 5.54 -20.08
C LYS A 14 20.10 6.06 -19.35
N PRO A 15 19.90 7.40 -19.33
CA PRO A 15 18.74 8.00 -18.66
C PRO A 15 17.37 7.45 -19.12
N ASN A 16 17.20 7.16 -20.42
CA ASN A 16 15.94 6.61 -20.94
C ASN A 16 15.70 5.16 -20.50
N GLU A 17 16.74 4.34 -20.44
CA GLU A 17 16.69 2.95 -19.98
C GLU A 17 16.38 2.90 -18.48
N LYS A 18 16.96 3.81 -17.69
CA LYS A 18 16.62 3.96 -16.26
C LYS A 18 15.14 4.26 -16.06
N VAL A 19 14.57 5.16 -16.86
CA VAL A 19 13.14 5.48 -16.80
C VAL A 19 12.27 4.27 -17.19
N GLN A 20 12.66 3.52 -18.23
CA GLN A 20 11.94 2.31 -18.63
C GLN A 20 11.98 1.23 -17.55
N ILE A 21 13.13 1.05 -16.88
CA ILE A 21 13.23 0.11 -15.76
C ILE A 21 12.38 0.57 -14.58
N ILE A 22 12.38 1.87 -14.26
CA ILE A 22 11.48 2.39 -13.21
C ILE A 22 10.02 2.11 -13.57
N GLN A 23 9.60 2.32 -14.83
CA GLN A 23 8.25 1.98 -15.28
C GLN A 23 7.96 0.48 -15.24
N LEU A 24 8.91 -0.36 -15.65
CA LEU A 24 8.76 -1.81 -15.63
C LEU A 24 8.65 -2.33 -14.19
N LEU A 25 9.53 -1.86 -13.31
CA LEU A 25 9.51 -2.18 -11.88
C LEU A 25 8.24 -1.66 -11.23
N ALA A 26 7.82 -0.44 -11.54
CA ALA A 26 6.55 0.13 -11.11
C ALA A 26 5.37 -0.75 -11.55
N GLN A 27 5.35 -1.23 -12.78
CA GLN A 27 4.30 -2.15 -13.28
C GLN A 27 4.36 -3.52 -12.62
N SER A 28 5.56 -4.08 -12.42
CA SER A 28 5.75 -5.40 -11.81
C SER A 28 5.53 -5.42 -10.30
N LEU A 29 5.84 -4.30 -9.64
CA LEU A 29 5.67 -4.10 -8.20
C LEU A 29 4.29 -3.48 -7.88
N GLY A 30 3.38 -3.38 -8.86
CA GLY A 30 2.01 -2.96 -8.61
C GLY A 30 1.84 -1.47 -8.31
N SER A 31 2.32 -0.59 -9.19
CA SER A 31 1.94 0.84 -9.17
C SER A 31 0.46 1.07 -9.53
N ASN A 32 -0.30 0.00 -9.75
CA ASN A 32 -1.76 0.00 -9.78
C ASN A 32 -2.27 -0.97 -8.70
N TRP A 33 -2.05 -0.66 -7.42
CA TRP A 33 -2.90 -1.24 -6.39
C TRP A 33 -4.32 -0.77 -6.67
N GLN A 34 -5.10 -1.63 -7.32
CA GLN A 34 -6.44 -1.29 -7.73
C GLN A 34 -7.19 -0.82 -6.48
N GLY A 35 -7.73 0.39 -6.52
CA GLY A 35 -8.48 0.92 -5.39
C GLY A 35 -7.67 1.30 -4.14
N ILE A 36 -6.33 1.39 -4.17
CA ILE A 36 -5.52 1.96 -3.07
C ILE A 36 -4.70 3.16 -3.58
N GLU A 37 -4.77 4.28 -2.86
CA GLU A 37 -4.10 5.54 -3.20
C GLU A 37 -3.25 6.04 -2.03
N LYS A 38 -2.03 6.53 -2.33
CA LYS A 38 -1.17 7.26 -1.40
C LYS A 38 -1.07 8.70 -1.87
N THR A 39 -1.85 9.59 -1.24
CA THR A 39 -1.81 11.02 -1.57
C THR A 39 -1.08 11.76 -0.44
N PRO A 40 0.08 12.41 -0.68
CA PRO A 40 0.89 13.04 0.38
C PRO A 40 0.15 14.03 1.30
N ARG A 41 -0.98 14.59 0.84
CA ARG A 41 -1.81 15.54 1.61
C ARG A 41 -3.04 14.92 2.27
N VAL A 42 -3.24 13.61 2.13
CA VAL A 42 -4.37 12.86 2.71
C VAL A 42 -3.80 11.89 3.73
N CYS A 43 -4.30 11.92 4.96
CA CYS A 43 -3.87 11.04 6.06
C CYS A 43 -2.34 10.95 6.19
N GLY A 44 -1.64 12.09 6.12
CA GLY A 44 -0.17 12.11 6.23
C GLY A 44 0.60 11.42 5.10
N GLY A 45 -0.05 11.04 3.99
CA GLY A 45 0.55 10.26 2.90
C GLY A 45 0.42 8.74 3.05
N GLU A 46 -0.37 8.29 4.02
CA GLU A 46 -0.70 6.88 4.23
C GLU A 46 -1.52 6.29 3.06
N ALA A 47 -1.49 4.97 2.95
CA ALA A 47 -2.30 4.24 1.99
C ALA A 47 -3.77 4.24 2.41
N CYS A 48 -4.64 4.74 1.53
CA CYS A 48 -6.08 4.82 1.73
C CYS A 48 -6.82 4.05 0.62
N ILE A 49 -8.04 3.57 0.91
CA ILE A 49 -8.95 3.15 -0.16
C ILE A 49 -9.19 4.34 -1.09
N ALA A 50 -9.08 4.11 -2.41
CA ALA A 50 -9.19 5.12 -3.45
C ALA A 50 -10.50 5.90 -3.34
N ASN A 51 -10.45 7.21 -3.55
CA ASN A 51 -11.59 8.13 -3.38
C ASN A 51 -12.16 8.20 -1.96
N THR A 52 -11.46 7.67 -0.95
CA THR A 52 -11.86 7.78 0.45
C THR A 52 -10.72 8.36 1.29
N ARG A 53 -11.02 8.61 2.57
CA ARG A 53 -10.01 8.90 3.60
C ARG A 53 -9.94 7.78 4.63
N ILE A 54 -10.19 6.53 4.20
CA ILE A 54 -10.15 5.35 5.05
C ILE A 54 -8.77 4.70 4.86
N PRO A 55 -7.86 4.83 5.84
CA PRO A 55 -6.53 4.26 5.75
C PRO A 55 -6.59 2.73 5.82
N VAL A 56 -5.71 2.06 5.07
CA VAL A 56 -5.61 0.59 5.09
C VAL A 56 -5.21 0.09 6.48
N TRP A 57 -4.33 0.81 7.18
CA TRP A 57 -3.87 0.40 8.52
C TRP A 57 -5.01 0.33 9.53
N VAL A 58 -5.99 1.23 9.47
CA VAL A 58 -7.17 1.22 10.37
C VAL A 58 -7.98 -0.05 10.17
N LEU A 59 -8.14 -0.49 8.92
CA LEU A 59 -8.86 -1.72 8.59
C LEU A 59 -8.11 -2.94 9.11
N VAL A 60 -6.78 -2.95 8.99
CA VAL A 60 -5.91 -4.03 9.49
C VAL A 60 -5.97 -4.10 11.02
N GLU A 61 -5.81 -2.97 11.71
CA GLU A 61 -5.89 -2.90 13.17
C GLU A 61 -7.26 -3.36 13.68
N ALA A 62 -8.36 -2.88 13.09
CA ALA A 62 -9.71 -3.32 13.46
C ALA A 62 -9.88 -4.85 13.29
N ARG A 63 -9.31 -5.42 12.22
CA ARG A 63 -9.32 -6.88 12.02
C ARG A 63 -8.48 -7.60 13.08
N GLN A 64 -7.33 -7.05 13.49
CA GLN A 64 -6.54 -7.59 14.61
C GLN A 64 -7.31 -7.55 15.94
N LEU A 65 -8.16 -6.54 16.13
CA LEU A 65 -9.06 -6.41 17.28
C LEU A 65 -10.30 -7.33 17.20
N GLY A 66 -10.46 -8.10 16.11
CA GLY A 66 -11.49 -9.12 15.97
C GLY A 66 -12.71 -8.70 15.14
N TYR A 67 -12.69 -7.55 14.46
CA TYR A 67 -13.75 -7.16 13.54
C TYR A 67 -13.76 -8.08 12.30
N SER A 68 -14.94 -8.50 11.87
CA SER A 68 -15.12 -9.23 10.61
C SER A 68 -15.24 -8.25 9.43
N ASP A 69 -15.04 -8.76 8.20
CA ASP A 69 -15.27 -7.98 6.98
C ASP A 69 -16.69 -7.41 6.91
N VAL A 70 -17.68 -8.12 7.46
CA VAL A 70 -19.08 -7.65 7.54
C VAL A 70 -19.21 -6.47 8.50
N ASP A 71 -18.53 -6.51 9.64
CA ASP A 71 -18.52 -5.41 10.60
C ASP A 71 -17.85 -4.18 9.97
N LEU A 72 -16.73 -4.37 9.28
CA LEU A 72 -16.02 -3.30 8.57
C LEU A 72 -16.88 -2.65 7.47
N LEU A 73 -17.59 -3.45 6.66
CA LEU A 73 -18.52 -2.92 5.65
C LEU A 73 -19.73 -2.22 6.26
N THR A 74 -20.14 -2.63 7.47
CA THR A 74 -21.21 -1.96 8.22
C THR A 74 -20.73 -0.61 8.77
N SER A 75 -19.51 -0.55 9.30
CA SER A 75 -18.88 0.66 9.81
C SER A 75 -18.49 1.66 8.71
N TYR A 76 -18.10 1.16 7.54
CA TYR A 76 -17.70 1.94 6.38
C TYR A 76 -18.59 1.64 5.16
N PRO A 77 -19.84 2.13 5.13
CA PRO A 77 -20.78 1.80 4.06
C PRO A 77 -20.41 2.41 2.68
N THR A 78 -19.36 3.24 2.64
CA THR A 78 -18.83 3.85 1.40
C THR A 78 -17.81 2.97 0.67
N ILE A 79 -17.36 1.87 1.27
CA ILE A 79 -16.43 0.93 0.64
C ILE A 79 -17.13 -0.39 0.32
N SER A 80 -16.69 -1.05 -0.74
CA SER A 80 -17.20 -2.33 -1.18
C SER A 80 -16.34 -3.50 -0.66
N ALA A 81 -16.86 -4.72 -0.76
CA ALA A 81 -16.08 -5.93 -0.47
C ALA A 81 -14.84 -6.04 -1.39
N THR A 82 -14.92 -5.52 -2.61
CA THR A 82 -13.79 -5.46 -3.53
C THR A 82 -12.70 -4.51 -3.01
N ASP A 83 -13.09 -3.37 -2.46
CA ASP A 83 -12.14 -2.42 -1.87
C ASP A 83 -11.43 -3.02 -0.63
N LEU A 84 -12.15 -3.77 0.20
CA LEU A 84 -11.55 -4.53 1.30
C LEU A 84 -10.56 -5.58 0.79
N ALA A 85 -10.91 -6.33 -0.27
CA ALA A 85 -10.00 -7.29 -0.86
C ALA A 85 -8.70 -6.63 -1.36
N HIS A 86 -8.81 -5.45 -1.98
CA HIS A 86 -7.64 -4.67 -2.40
C HIS A 86 -6.81 -4.18 -1.20
N ALA A 87 -7.44 -3.75 -0.11
CA ALA A 87 -6.74 -3.38 1.13
C ALA A 87 -5.94 -4.55 1.71
N TRP A 88 -6.50 -5.76 1.69
CA TRP A 88 -5.80 -6.95 2.19
C TRP A 88 -4.60 -7.34 1.33
N VAL A 89 -4.74 -7.30 0.01
CA VAL A 89 -3.62 -7.54 -0.91
C VAL A 89 -2.52 -6.50 -0.70
N TYR A 90 -2.88 -5.23 -0.50
CA TYR A 90 -1.92 -4.19 -0.19
C TYR A 90 -1.24 -4.44 1.16
N ALA A 91 -2.00 -4.73 2.20
CA ALA A 91 -1.46 -4.95 3.55
C ALA A 91 -0.49 -6.14 3.59
N GLU A 92 -0.78 -7.22 2.87
CA GLU A 92 0.12 -8.38 2.77
C GLU A 92 1.44 -8.02 2.05
N ALA A 93 1.37 -7.24 0.98
CA ALA A 93 2.54 -6.79 0.23
C ALA A 93 3.39 -5.75 0.97
N HIS A 94 2.78 -4.99 1.90
CA HIS A 94 3.39 -3.88 2.62
C HIS A 94 3.26 -4.03 4.14
N ALA A 95 3.41 -5.25 4.65
CA ALA A 95 3.19 -5.56 6.07
C ALA A 95 4.05 -4.69 7.01
N ASP A 96 5.34 -4.53 6.70
CA ASP A 96 6.26 -3.71 7.49
C ASP A 96 5.84 -2.23 7.54
N GLU A 97 5.30 -1.70 6.44
CA GLU A 97 4.77 -0.32 6.39
C GLU A 97 3.55 -0.18 7.29
N ILE A 98 2.61 -1.12 7.19
CA ILE A 98 1.36 -1.08 7.94
C ILE A 98 1.63 -1.21 9.44
N GLU A 99 2.44 -2.17 9.85
CA GLU A 99 2.78 -2.40 11.26
C GLU A 99 3.40 -1.14 11.89
N LEU A 100 4.38 -0.55 11.20
CA LEU A 100 5.05 0.65 11.67
C LEU A 100 4.12 1.88 11.75
N VAL A 101 3.08 1.95 10.91
CA VAL A 101 2.06 3.01 11.01
C VAL A 101 1.11 2.75 12.18
N ILE A 102 0.72 1.50 12.45
CA ILE A 102 -0.08 1.11 13.61
C ILE A 102 0.67 1.47 14.90
N GLU A 103 1.91 0.99 15.06
CA GLU A 103 2.74 1.28 16.25
C GLU A 103 2.88 2.79 16.52
N ARG A 104 3.07 3.59 15.45
CA ARG A 104 3.17 5.05 15.57
C ARG A 104 1.88 5.71 16.04
N ASN A 105 0.73 5.20 15.61
CA ASN A 105 -0.57 5.74 15.99
C ASN A 105 -0.99 5.29 17.39
N GLU A 106 -0.63 4.08 17.82
CA GLU A 106 -0.86 3.63 19.21
C GLU A 106 -0.02 4.41 20.24
N ALA A 107 1.16 4.87 19.85
CA ALA A 107 2.08 5.60 20.72
C ALA A 107 1.79 7.12 20.84
N ALA A 108 0.80 7.65 20.11
CA ALA A 108 0.46 9.08 20.02
C ALA A 108 -0.71 9.47 20.92
#